data_AF-A0A8S9BAV1-F1
#
_entry.id   AF-A0A8S9BAV1-F1
#
_cell.length_a   1.000
_cell.length_b   1.000
_cell.length_c   1.000
_cell.angle_alpha   90.00
_cell.angle_beta   90.00
_cell.angle_gamma   90.00
#
_symmetry.space_group_name_H-M   'P 1'
#
loop_
_entity.id
_entity.type
_entity.pdbx_description
1 polymer ?
#
loop_
_entity_poly.entity_id
_entity_poly.type
_entity_poly.pdbx_seq_one_letter_code
_entity_poly.pdbx_strand_id
1 'polypeptide(L)'
;MSWQAYVDSSLVGSGQISKGAIYSAAGDSKWAATPGFELSAAEAKTIAAELKDPKTDSKVWADGIHVAGVRYVVTKLEDRSLYGRQGKEGIVIVKTTQAILIGHYGENVQAGNAAVVVEKLADYLVGLGY
;
A
#
# COMPACT_ATOMS: atom_id res chain seq x y z
N MET A 1 -15.37 3.47 -13.98
CA MET A 1 -15.10 2.48 -12.92
C MET A 1 -14.84 3.23 -11.63
N SER A 2 -15.39 2.78 -10.50
CA SER A 2 -15.15 3.41 -9.19
C SER A 2 -13.85 2.89 -8.56
N TRP A 3 -13.21 3.70 -7.71
CA TRP A 3 -12.02 3.29 -6.95
C TRP A 3 -12.27 2.02 -6.12
N GLN A 4 -13.49 1.85 -5.61
CA GLN A 4 -13.89 0.67 -4.86
C GLN A 4 -13.81 -0.61 -5.69
N ALA A 5 -14.14 -0.56 -6.99
CA ALA A 5 -14.05 -1.73 -7.86
C ALA A 5 -12.60 -2.22 -8.02
N TYR A 6 -11.62 -1.33 -8.05
CA TYR A 6 -10.20 -1.71 -8.06
C TYR A 6 -9.78 -2.40 -6.76
N VAL A 7 -10.27 -1.93 -5.62
CA VAL A 7 -10.01 -2.59 -4.33
C VAL A 7 -10.67 -3.96 -4.28
N ASP A 8 -11.96 -4.05 -4.59
CA ASP A 8 -12.71 -5.29 -4.39
C ASP A 8 -12.35 -6.36 -5.44
N SER A 9 -12.19 -5.98 -6.70
CA SER A 9 -11.98 -6.92 -7.80
C SER A 9 -10.51 -7.12 -8.16
N SER A 10 -9.73 -6.04 -8.25
CA SER A 10 -8.33 -6.13 -8.71
C SER A 10 -7.36 -6.47 -7.57
N LEU A 11 -7.57 -5.92 -6.37
CA LEU A 11 -6.77 -6.26 -5.19
C LEU A 11 -7.33 -7.51 -4.49
N VAL A 12 -8.46 -7.38 -3.79
CA VAL A 12 -9.00 -8.47 -2.94
C VAL A 12 -9.44 -9.66 -3.79
N GLY A 13 -10.09 -9.40 -4.93
CA GLY A 13 -10.52 -10.43 -5.88
C GLY A 13 -9.38 -11.24 -6.53
N SER A 14 -8.12 -10.81 -6.41
CA SER A 14 -6.97 -11.59 -6.85
C SER A 14 -6.70 -12.85 -6.01
N GLY A 15 -7.24 -12.90 -4.78
CA GLY A 15 -6.95 -13.94 -3.80
C GLY A 15 -5.55 -13.87 -3.17
N GLN A 16 -4.72 -12.89 -3.56
CA GLN A 16 -3.40 -12.66 -2.97
C GLN A 16 -3.42 -11.51 -1.93
N ILE A 17 -4.40 -10.61 -2.01
CA ILE A 17 -4.55 -9.49 -1.08
C ILE A 17 -5.77 -9.76 -0.20
N SER A 18 -5.59 -9.74 1.12
CA SER A 18 -6.69 -9.93 2.06
C SER A 18 -7.43 -8.63 2.38
N LYS A 19 -6.70 -7.51 2.40
CA LYS A 19 -7.28 -6.17 2.59
C LYS A 19 -6.57 -5.17 1.68
N GLY A 20 -7.33 -4.34 1.00
CA GLY A 20 -6.80 -3.31 0.10
C GLY A 20 -7.34 -1.93 0.42
N ALA A 21 -6.54 -0.90 0.14
CA ALA A 21 -6.99 0.48 0.16
C ALA A 21 -6.27 1.32 -0.90
N ILE A 22 -6.94 2.40 -1.32
CA ILE A 22 -6.44 3.39 -2.25
C ILE A 22 -6.64 4.77 -1.61
N TYR A 23 -5.56 5.52 -1.53
CA TYR A 23 -5.51 6.88 -1.01
C TYR A 23 -4.94 7.81 -2.09
N SER A 24 -5.07 9.12 -1.90
CA SER A 24 -4.39 10.10 -2.73
C SER A 24 -2.86 10.04 -2.55
N ALA A 25 -2.10 10.49 -3.53
CA ALA A 25 -0.63 10.63 -3.47
C ALA A 25 -0.15 11.55 -2.34
N ALA A 26 -1.01 12.44 -1.84
CA ALA A 26 -0.72 13.30 -0.71
C ALA A 26 -1.04 12.67 0.66
N GLY A 27 -1.72 11.51 0.68
CA GLY A 27 -2.14 10.85 1.92
C GLY A 27 -3.19 11.64 2.71
N ASP A 28 -3.92 12.54 2.05
CA ASP A 28 -4.92 13.41 2.67
C ASP A 28 -6.36 12.89 2.52
N SER A 29 -6.62 12.08 1.49
CA SER A 29 -7.97 11.60 1.16
C SER A 29 -7.98 10.09 0.88
N LYS A 30 -8.95 9.40 1.48
CA LYS A 30 -9.28 7.99 1.19
C LYS A 30 -10.16 7.94 -0.06
N TRP A 31 -9.76 7.18 -1.07
CA TRP A 31 -10.54 6.99 -2.30
C TRP A 31 -11.34 5.69 -2.28
N ALA A 32 -10.76 4.62 -1.76
CA ALA A 32 -11.42 3.34 -1.55
C ALA A 32 -10.70 2.53 -0.48
N ALA A 33 -11.43 1.66 0.21
CA ALA A 33 -10.84 0.75 1.19
C ALA A 33 -11.74 -0.48 1.37
N THR A 34 -11.12 -1.59 1.76
CA THR A 34 -11.85 -2.76 2.26
C THR A 34 -12.50 -2.40 3.61
N PRO A 35 -13.71 -2.89 3.93
CA PRO A 35 -14.33 -2.65 5.22
C PRO A 35 -13.40 -2.99 6.39
N GLY A 36 -13.23 -2.05 7.32
CA GLY A 36 -12.35 -2.21 8.48
C GLY A 36 -10.85 -2.07 8.20
N PHE A 37 -10.46 -1.66 7.00
CA PHE A 37 -9.07 -1.38 6.64
C PHE A 37 -8.86 0.10 6.30
N GLU A 38 -8.85 0.93 7.35
CA GLU A 38 -8.71 2.38 7.20
C GLU A 38 -7.46 2.89 7.92
N LEU A 39 -6.69 3.73 7.23
CA LEU A 39 -5.56 4.42 7.80
C LEU A 39 -6.01 5.73 8.44
N SER A 40 -5.39 6.05 9.56
CA SER A 40 -5.46 7.39 10.15
C SER A 40 -4.77 8.42 9.24
N ALA A 41 -5.18 9.68 9.37
CA ALA A 41 -4.58 10.78 8.61
C ALA A 41 -3.07 10.92 8.88
N ALA A 42 -2.60 10.56 10.08
CA ALA A 42 -1.18 10.56 10.42
C ALA A 42 -0.43 9.47 9.65
N GLU A 43 -0.95 8.23 9.63
CA GLU A 43 -0.34 7.11 8.92
C GLU A 43 -0.26 7.38 7.41
N ALA A 44 -1.36 7.83 6.81
CA ALA A 44 -1.42 8.12 5.38
C ALA A 44 -0.42 9.22 4.97
N LYS A 45 -0.27 10.28 5.78
CA LYS A 45 0.73 11.33 5.55
C LYS A 45 2.16 10.83 5.67
N THR A 46 2.45 9.99 6.68
CA THR A 46 3.77 9.39 6.83
C THR A 46 4.11 8.55 5.60
N ILE A 47 3.21 7.66 5.17
CA ILE A 47 3.39 6.84 3.97
C ILE A 47 3.63 7.71 2.73
N ALA A 48 2.81 8.75 2.53
CA ALA A 48 2.95 9.65 1.39
C ALA A 48 4.29 10.42 1.40
N ALA A 49 4.77 10.82 2.57
CA ALA A 49 6.06 11.48 2.73
C ALA A 49 7.22 10.54 2.39
N GLU A 50 7.19 9.31 2.91
CA GLU A 50 8.22 8.30 2.66
C GLU A 50 8.28 7.87 1.18
N LEU A 51 7.12 7.75 0.53
CA LEU A 51 7.03 7.45 -0.91
C LEU A 51 7.31 8.67 -1.81
N LYS A 52 7.40 9.88 -1.25
CA LYS A 52 7.80 11.08 -1.99
C LYS A 52 9.31 11.23 -2.04
N ASP A 53 9.99 10.85 -0.97
CA ASP A 53 11.43 10.98 -0.82
C ASP A 53 11.97 9.72 -0.12
N PRO A 54 12.09 8.59 -0.84
CA PRO A 54 12.52 7.32 -0.27
C PRO A 54 14.00 7.44 0.12
N LYS A 55 14.25 7.73 1.40
CA LYS A 55 15.61 7.80 1.94
C LYS A 55 15.97 6.50 2.62
N THR A 56 17.21 6.07 2.39
CA THR A 56 17.80 4.93 3.09
C THR A 56 17.89 5.16 4.60
N ASP A 57 17.99 6.42 5.04
CA ASP A 57 18.02 6.83 6.46
C ASP A 57 16.65 7.26 7.02
N SER A 58 15.55 6.92 6.32
CA SER A 58 14.22 7.27 6.80
C SER A 58 13.89 6.60 8.14
N LYS A 59 13.23 7.35 9.03
CA LYS A 59 12.86 6.88 10.38
C LYS A 59 12.00 5.61 10.36
N VAL A 60 11.26 5.37 9.29
CA VAL A 60 10.48 4.14 9.08
C VAL A 60 11.32 2.85 9.08
N TRP A 61 12.63 2.91 8.80
CA TRP A 61 13.50 1.73 8.95
C TRP A 61 13.69 1.32 10.41
N ALA A 62 13.74 2.29 11.34
CA ALA A 62 13.88 2.03 12.77
C ALA A 62 12.51 1.88 13.47
N ASP A 63 11.59 2.82 13.18
CA ASP A 63 10.28 2.89 13.83
C ASP A 63 9.25 1.94 13.20
N GLY A 64 9.51 1.44 11.99
CA GLY A 64 8.53 0.68 11.20
C GLY A 64 7.43 1.58 10.64
N ILE A 65 6.57 1.00 9.81
CA ILE A 65 5.43 1.69 9.22
C ILE A 65 4.13 1.22 9.86
N HIS A 66 3.24 2.17 10.16
CA HIS A 66 1.95 1.89 10.77
C HIS A 66 0.85 1.96 9.71
N VAL A 67 0.06 0.91 9.61
CA VAL A 67 -1.04 0.82 8.65
C VAL A 67 -2.25 0.22 9.36
N ALA A 68 -3.33 1.01 9.44
CA ALA A 68 -4.55 0.66 10.18
C ALA A 68 -4.28 0.28 11.65
N GLY A 69 -3.38 1.01 12.31
CA GLY A 69 -2.99 0.80 13.71
C GLY A 69 -2.00 -0.35 13.94
N VAL A 70 -1.55 -1.01 12.86
CA VAL A 70 -0.64 -2.16 12.95
C VAL A 70 0.75 -1.79 12.45
N ARG A 71 1.78 -2.13 13.23
CA ARG A 71 3.17 -1.86 12.89
C ARG A 71 3.76 -2.97 12.02
N TYR A 72 4.32 -2.59 10.88
CA TYR A 72 5.07 -3.45 9.96
C TYR A 72 6.52 -3.01 9.92
N VAL A 73 7.44 -3.98 9.89
CA VAL A 73 8.87 -3.72 9.70
C VAL A 73 9.11 -3.51 8.22
N VAL A 74 9.71 -2.37 7.85
CA VAL A 74 10.03 -2.08 6.45
C VAL A 74 11.13 -3.02 5.97
N THR A 75 10.88 -3.72 4.87
CA THR A 75 11.83 -4.63 4.23
C THR A 75 12.37 -4.06 2.92
N LYS A 76 11.61 -3.16 2.29
CA LYS A 76 11.99 -2.50 1.05
C LYS A 76 11.39 -1.10 1.02
N LEU A 77 12.17 -0.10 0.63
CA LEU A 77 11.72 1.26 0.35
C LEU A 77 12.57 1.79 -0.81
N GLU A 78 12.04 1.71 -2.03
CA GLU A 78 12.75 2.14 -3.25
C GLU A 78 11.75 2.77 -4.22
N ASP A 79 12.16 3.90 -4.81
CA ASP A 79 11.40 4.66 -5.82
C ASP A 79 9.95 4.98 -5.41
N ARG A 80 9.02 4.10 -5.79
CA ARG A 80 7.58 4.24 -5.59
C ARG A 80 6.98 3.12 -4.74
N SER A 81 7.80 2.19 -4.25
CA SER A 81 7.35 0.94 -3.66
C SER A 81 7.92 0.76 -2.25
N LEU A 82 7.04 0.49 -1.31
CA LEU A 82 7.34 0.26 0.09
C LEU A 82 6.72 -1.06 0.52
N TYR A 83 7.57 -1.98 0.96
CA TYR A 83 7.16 -3.28 1.47
C TYR A 83 7.42 -3.36 2.96
N GLY A 84 6.41 -3.81 3.68
CA GLY A 84 6.47 -4.06 5.12
C GLY A 84 6.09 -5.50 5.44
N ARG A 85 6.61 -6.01 6.56
CA ARG A 85 6.29 -7.35 7.06
C ARG A 85 5.97 -7.33 8.54
N GLN A 86 5.01 -8.15 8.94
CA GLN A 86 4.68 -8.41 10.33
C GLN A 86 4.53 -9.92 10.54
N GLY A 87 5.60 -10.56 11.02
CA GLY A 87 5.62 -12.01 11.20
C GLY A 87 5.42 -12.76 9.87
N LYS A 88 4.27 -13.43 9.73
CA LYS A 88 3.91 -14.15 8.49
C LYS A 88 3.05 -13.33 7.54
N GLU A 89 2.49 -12.22 8.00
CA GLU A 89 1.71 -11.29 7.19
C GLU A 89 2.60 -10.16 6.69
N GLY A 90 2.07 -9.37 5.76
CA GLY A 90 2.77 -8.16 5.35
C GLY A 90 1.93 -7.26 4.49
N ILE A 91 2.59 -6.18 4.07
CA ILE A 91 1.95 -5.13 3.32
C ILE A 91 2.82 -4.67 2.17
N VAL A 92 2.15 -4.38 1.06
CA VAL A 92 2.75 -3.79 -0.12
C VAL A 92 2.07 -2.47 -0.38
N ILE A 93 2.87 -1.42 -0.47
CA ILE A 93 2.41 -0.06 -0.75
C ILE A 93 3.11 0.42 -2.01
N VAL A 94 2.34 0.88 -2.99
CA VAL A 94 2.87 1.40 -4.25
C VAL A 94 2.23 2.74 -4.57
N LYS A 95 3.05 3.73 -4.88
CA LYS A 95 2.62 5.07 -5.28
C LYS A 95 2.51 5.17 -6.81
N THR A 96 1.45 5.82 -7.27
CA THR A 96 1.23 6.21 -8.67
C THR A 96 1.40 7.72 -8.82
N THR A 97 0.97 8.31 -9.94
CA THR A 97 1.10 9.76 -10.17
C THR A 97 0.25 10.56 -9.18
N GLN A 98 -0.94 10.07 -8.84
CA GLN A 98 -1.95 10.76 -8.04
C GLN A 98 -2.53 9.90 -6.91
N ALA A 99 -2.21 8.61 -6.82
CA ALA A 99 -2.73 7.69 -5.81
C ALA A 99 -1.62 6.90 -5.09
N ILE A 100 -2.00 6.29 -3.96
CA ILE A 100 -1.22 5.31 -3.20
C ILE A 100 -2.09 4.08 -3.03
N LEU A 101 -1.59 2.94 -3.50
CA LEU A 101 -2.22 1.65 -3.35
C LEU A 101 -1.59 0.92 -2.18
N ILE A 102 -2.43 0.33 -1.35
CA ILE A 102 -2.04 -0.39 -0.14
C ILE A 102 -2.70 -1.76 -0.23
N GLY A 103 -1.89 -2.82 -0.22
CA GLY A 103 -2.33 -4.20 -0.24
C GLY A 103 -1.73 -4.99 0.91
N HIS A 104 -2.57 -5.41 1.85
CA HIS A 104 -2.21 -6.33 2.92
C HIS A 104 -2.42 -7.77 2.48
N TYR A 105 -1.46 -8.65 2.74
CA TYR A 105 -1.54 -10.08 2.47
C TYR A 105 -1.38 -10.89 3.76
N GLY A 106 -2.16 -11.96 3.87
CA GLY A 106 -2.14 -12.85 5.04
C GLY A 106 -1.02 -13.90 4.98
N GLU A 107 -0.95 -14.73 6.02
CA GLU A 107 0.13 -15.73 6.21
C GLU A 107 0.23 -16.82 5.14
N ASN A 108 -0.84 -17.05 4.37
CA ASN A 108 -0.91 -18.07 3.32
C ASN A 108 -0.47 -17.54 1.94
N VAL A 109 -0.08 -16.26 1.86
CA VAL A 109 0.30 -15.63 0.60
C VAL A 109 1.79 -15.31 0.59
N GLN A 110 2.44 -15.58 -0.54
CA GLN A 110 3.81 -15.16 -0.77
C GLN A 110 3.87 -13.66 -1.07
N ALA A 111 4.75 -12.95 -0.36
CA ALA A 111 4.96 -11.51 -0.52
C ALA A 111 5.19 -11.08 -1.99
N GLY A 112 5.92 -11.89 -2.76
CA GLY A 112 6.17 -11.62 -4.18
C GLY A 112 4.89 -11.61 -5.03
N ASN A 113 3.96 -12.54 -4.78
CA ASN A 113 2.70 -12.60 -5.52
C ASN A 113 1.79 -11.41 -5.17
N ALA A 114 1.71 -11.07 -3.88
CA ALA A 114 1.00 -9.88 -3.43
C ALA A 114 1.58 -8.60 -4.07
N ALA A 115 2.91 -8.48 -4.11
CA ALA A 115 3.58 -7.34 -4.72
C ALA A 115 3.26 -7.22 -6.21
N VAL A 116 3.29 -8.32 -6.96
CA VAL A 116 2.95 -8.31 -8.39
C VAL A 116 1.53 -7.82 -8.64
N VAL A 117 0.56 -8.17 -7.79
CA VAL A 117 -0.83 -7.71 -7.94
C VAL A 117 -0.93 -6.20 -7.74
N VAL A 118 -0.33 -5.67 -6.67
CA VAL A 118 -0.38 -4.23 -6.35
C VAL A 118 0.37 -3.40 -7.40
N GLU A 119 1.58 -3.83 -7.79
CA GLU A 119 2.39 -3.17 -8.82
C GLU A 119 1.69 -3.13 -10.18
N LYS A 120 1.07 -4.25 -10.62
CA LYS A 120 0.33 -4.28 -11.89
C LYS A 120 -0.83 -3.30 -11.91
N LEU A 121 -1.56 -3.19 -10.80
CA LEU A 121 -2.65 -2.24 -10.69
C LEU A 121 -2.12 -0.79 -10.65
N ALA A 122 -1.01 -0.56 -9.97
CA ALA A 122 -0.34 0.73 -9.96
C ALA A 122 0.12 1.15 -11.37
N ASP A 123 0.77 0.25 -12.12
CA ASP A 123 1.19 0.50 -13.51
C ASP A 123 0.02 0.79 -14.43
N TYR A 124 -1.09 0.07 -14.26
CA TYR A 124 -2.31 0.33 -15.01
C TYR A 124 -2.86 1.73 -14.72
N LEU A 125 -2.90 2.15 -13.45
CA LEU A 125 -3.36 3.49 -13.07
C LEU A 125 -2.43 4.59 -13.58
N VAL A 126 -1.11 4.40 -13.51
CA VAL A 126 -0.12 5.32 -14.09
C VAL A 126 -0.31 5.44 -15.60
N GLY A 127 -0.56 4.34 -16.31
CA GLY A 127 -0.86 4.34 -17.75
C GLY A 127 -2.12 5.13 -18.11
N LEU A 128 -3.07 5.26 -17.18
CA LEU A 128 -4.27 6.10 -17.31
C LEU A 128 -4.04 7.56 -16.87
N GLY A 129 -2.86 7.90 -16.36
CA GLY A 129 -2.51 9.24 -15.85
C GLY A 129 -2.85 9.48 -14.38
N TYR A 130 -3.10 8.41 -13.61
CA TYR A 130 -3.41 8.44 -12.17
C TYR A 130 -2.25 8.01 -11.29
#